data_AF-A0A1S3S0S0-F1
#
_entry.id   AF-A0A1S3S0S0-F1
#
_cell.length_a   1.000
_cell.length_b   1.000
_cell.length_c   1.000
_cell.angle_alpha   90.00
_cell.angle_beta   90.00
_cell.angle_gamma   90.00
#
_symmetry.space_group_name_H-M   'P 1'
#
loop_
_entity.id
_entity.type
_entity.pdbx_description
1 polymer ?
#
loop_
_entity_poly.entity_id
_entity_poly.type
_entity_poly.pdbx_seq_one_letter_code
_entity_poly.pdbx_strand_id
1 'polypeptide(L)'
;MMTYMANFIKSGNPNQAHSVSRVAFSEAALPPWHAFQPHPEGDSYMEVEPGLSNHRGLRRAQCSFWADYVPALTASTGKLSSAVLEGESAGLGAGTPTPETKLFVDFLTTVTQSKPKSEKDAYN
;
A
#
# COMPACT_ATOMS: atom_id res chain seq x y z
N MET A 1 -10.40 3.89 -24.67
CA MET A 1 -11.07 3.40 -23.45
C MET A 1 -12.34 2.59 -23.72
N MET A 2 -13.35 3.14 -24.43
CA MET A 2 -14.63 2.43 -24.66
C MET A 2 -14.47 1.03 -25.30
N THR A 3 -13.50 0.86 -26.20
CA THR A 3 -13.20 -0.43 -26.85
C THR A 3 -12.78 -1.52 -25.86
N TYR A 4 -11.88 -1.24 -24.92
CA TYR A 4 -11.47 -2.24 -23.90
C TYR A 4 -12.64 -2.67 -23.04
N MET A 5 -13.50 -1.72 -22.65
CA MET A 5 -14.67 -2.02 -21.82
C MET A 5 -15.69 -2.87 -22.57
N ALA A 6 -15.97 -2.55 -23.84
CA ALA A 6 -16.85 -3.35 -24.68
C ALA A 6 -16.33 -4.78 -24.88
N ASN A 7 -15.01 -4.94 -25.09
CA ASN A 7 -14.36 -6.25 -25.23
C ASN A 7 -14.43 -7.05 -23.93
N PHE A 8 -14.17 -6.40 -22.79
CA PHE A 8 -14.24 -7.02 -21.47
C PHE A 8 -15.66 -7.49 -21.12
N ILE A 9 -16.69 -6.66 -21.35
CA ILE A 9 -18.09 -7.04 -21.10
C ILE A 9 -18.48 -8.29 -21.90
N LYS A 10 -17.95 -8.44 -23.12
CA LYS A 10 -18.30 -9.56 -24.01
C LYS A 10 -17.49 -10.83 -23.80
N SER A 11 -16.22 -10.74 -23.39
CA SER A 11 -15.30 -11.91 -23.30
C SER A 11 -14.59 -12.09 -21.97
N GLY A 12 -14.69 -11.13 -21.05
CA GLY A 12 -13.80 -11.04 -19.90
C GLY A 12 -12.35 -10.67 -20.26
N ASN A 13 -12.03 -10.42 -21.53
CA ASN A 13 -10.69 -10.01 -21.97
C ASN A 13 -10.74 -8.67 -22.72
N PRO A 14 -10.11 -7.61 -22.19
CA PRO A 14 -10.14 -6.28 -22.82
C PRO A 14 -9.44 -6.24 -24.19
N ASN A 15 -8.55 -7.19 -24.48
CA ASN A 15 -7.78 -7.26 -25.74
C ASN A 15 -8.47 -8.04 -26.85
N GLN A 16 -9.56 -8.76 -26.57
CA GLN A 16 -10.22 -9.58 -27.58
C GLN A 16 -11.24 -8.77 -28.37
N ALA A 17 -10.93 -8.48 -29.63
CA ALA A 17 -11.89 -7.91 -30.56
C ALA A 17 -12.93 -8.98 -30.95
N HIS A 18 -14.21 -8.67 -30.73
CA HIS A 18 -15.31 -9.50 -31.21
C HIS A 18 -15.60 -9.16 -32.67
N SER A 19 -15.48 -10.17 -33.54
CA SER A 19 -15.93 -10.23 -34.94
C SER A 19 -15.39 -9.23 -35.99
N VAL A 20 -14.49 -8.30 -35.67
CA VAL A 20 -13.77 -7.52 -36.69
C VAL A 20 -12.30 -7.93 -36.65
N SER A 21 -11.84 -8.51 -37.77
CA SER A 21 -10.46 -8.94 -38.10
C SER A 21 -9.38 -8.51 -37.09
N ARG A 22 -8.49 -9.43 -36.69
CA ARG A 22 -7.25 -9.12 -35.94
C ARG A 22 -6.44 -7.94 -36.51
N VAL A 23 -6.69 -7.57 -37.77
CA VAL A 23 -6.13 -6.42 -38.49
C VAL A 23 -6.71 -5.05 -38.05
N ALA A 24 -7.91 -4.99 -37.48
CA ALA A 24 -8.47 -3.71 -36.99
C ALA A 24 -7.76 -3.18 -35.73
N PHE A 25 -7.11 -4.08 -34.98
CA PHE A 25 -6.24 -3.71 -33.86
C PHE A 25 -4.84 -3.29 -34.33
N SER A 26 -4.51 -3.36 -35.64
CA SER A 26 -3.25 -2.86 -36.17
C SER A 26 -3.34 -1.46 -36.80
N GLU A 27 -4.52 -1.00 -37.23
CA GLU A 27 -4.66 0.30 -37.92
C GLU A 27 -4.92 1.48 -36.95
N ALA A 28 -5.45 1.21 -35.76
CA ALA A 28 -5.68 2.17 -34.66
C ALA A 28 -5.23 1.59 -33.31
N ALA A 29 -4.09 0.88 -33.33
CA ALA A 29 -3.65 -0.11 -32.35
C ALA A 29 -3.54 0.43 -30.92
N LEU A 30 -4.62 0.27 -30.15
CA LEU A 30 -4.55 0.49 -28.72
C LEU A 30 -3.53 -0.51 -28.12
N PRO A 31 -2.68 -0.10 -27.16
CA PRO A 31 -1.67 -1.00 -26.62
C PRO A 31 -2.30 -2.21 -25.88
N PRO A 32 -1.71 -3.41 -25.92
CA PRO A 32 -2.28 -4.55 -25.19
C PRO A 32 -2.42 -4.25 -23.68
N TRP A 33 -3.57 -4.55 -23.09
CA TRP A 33 -3.81 -4.44 -21.64
C TRP A 33 -3.31 -5.69 -20.92
N HIS A 34 -2.31 -5.53 -20.05
CA HIS A 34 -1.75 -6.65 -19.29
C HIS A 34 -2.64 -7.06 -18.12
N ALA A 35 -2.93 -8.35 -18.00
CA ALA A 35 -3.73 -8.87 -16.90
C ALA A 35 -3.00 -8.70 -15.56
N PHE A 36 -3.73 -8.30 -14.52
CA PHE A 36 -3.19 -8.21 -13.17
C PHE A 36 -2.85 -9.62 -12.63
N GLN A 37 -1.65 -9.78 -12.11
CA GLN A 37 -1.20 -10.99 -11.43
C GLN A 37 -0.80 -10.65 -9.98
N PRO A 38 -1.21 -11.45 -8.98
CA PRO A 38 -1.06 -11.12 -7.56
C PRO A 38 0.37 -11.30 -7.01
N HIS A 39 1.40 -11.20 -7.84
CA HIS A 39 2.80 -11.29 -7.42
C HIS A 39 3.53 -9.95 -7.61
N PRO A 40 4.65 -9.71 -6.89
CA PRO A 40 5.34 -8.41 -6.91
C PRO A 40 5.76 -7.92 -8.30
N GLU A 41 6.04 -8.86 -9.20
CA GLU A 41 6.43 -8.58 -10.60
C GLU A 41 5.26 -8.44 -11.59
N GLY A 42 4.03 -8.71 -11.14
CA GLY A 42 2.86 -8.92 -12.01
C GLY A 42 1.67 -8.04 -11.68
N ASP A 43 1.83 -7.11 -10.75
CA ASP A 43 0.82 -6.13 -10.37
C ASP A 43 0.67 -5.00 -11.41
N SER A 44 0.48 -5.41 -12.66
CA SER A 44 0.31 -4.51 -13.78
C SER A 44 -1.07 -3.87 -13.78
N TYR A 45 -1.10 -2.60 -14.17
CA TYR A 45 -2.32 -1.83 -14.39
C TYR A 45 -2.17 -0.98 -15.65
N MET A 46 -3.30 -0.58 -16.23
CA MET A 46 -3.33 0.35 -17.35
C MET A 46 -3.71 1.74 -16.85
N GLU A 47 -2.88 2.74 -17.18
CA GLU A 47 -3.17 4.14 -16.94
C GLU A 47 -4.07 4.68 -18.07
N VAL A 48 -5.23 5.23 -17.70
CA VAL A 48 -6.26 5.66 -18.65
C VAL A 48 -6.05 7.13 -19.00
N GLU A 49 -4.92 7.42 -19.64
CA GLU A 49 -4.56 8.74 -20.17
C GLU A 49 -4.57 8.75 -21.72
N PRO A 50 -4.50 9.92 -22.37
CA PRO A 50 -4.30 10.05 -23.81
C PRO A 50 -2.95 9.44 -24.25
N GLY A 51 -2.91 8.11 -24.39
CA GLY A 51 -1.69 7.35 -24.65
C GLY A 51 -1.75 5.91 -24.13
N LEU A 52 -2.61 5.62 -23.14
CA LEU A 52 -2.86 4.28 -22.60
C LEU A 52 -1.59 3.50 -22.27
N SER A 53 -0.91 3.85 -21.20
CA SER A 53 0.34 3.19 -20.80
C SER A 53 0.10 2.04 -19.82
N ASN A 54 0.88 0.96 -19.96
CA ASN A 54 0.92 -0.10 -18.95
C ASN A 54 2.00 0.22 -17.92
N HIS A 55 1.62 0.16 -16.65
CA HIS A 55 2.50 0.37 -15.50
C HIS A 55 2.41 -0.81 -14.54
N ARG A 56 3.26 -0.81 -13.52
CA ARG A 56 3.26 -1.78 -12.42
C ARG A 56 3.29 -1.07 -11.08
N GLY A 57 2.70 -1.69 -10.07
CA GLY A 57 2.86 -1.24 -8.69
C GLY A 57 2.22 0.10 -8.37
N LEU A 58 0.93 0.24 -8.66
CA LEU A 58 0.21 1.46 -8.31
C LEU A 58 0.26 1.68 -6.79
N ARG A 59 0.94 2.75 -6.36
CA ARG A 59 0.97 3.21 -4.96
C ARG A 59 1.34 2.12 -3.94
N ARG A 60 2.29 1.23 -4.27
CA ARG A 60 2.66 0.08 -3.39
C ARG A 60 2.95 0.48 -1.95
N ALA A 61 3.74 1.53 -1.75
CA ALA A 61 4.12 1.98 -0.40
C ALA A 61 2.91 2.43 0.42
N GLN A 62 1.94 3.09 -0.22
CA GLN A 62 0.70 3.51 0.44
C GLN A 62 -0.21 2.30 0.70
N CYS A 63 -0.28 1.35 -0.23
CA CYS A 63 -1.02 0.11 -0.03
C CYS A 63 -0.46 -0.70 1.15
N SER A 64 0.86 -0.90 1.22
CA SER A 64 1.50 -1.61 2.36
C SER A 64 1.39 -0.83 3.66
N PHE A 65 1.41 0.51 3.61
CA PHE A 65 1.17 1.32 4.80
C PHE A 65 -0.21 1.01 5.42
N TRP A 66 -1.27 0.98 4.61
CA TRP A 66 -2.62 0.71 5.11
C TRP A 66 -2.90 -0.78 5.38
N ALA A 67 -2.34 -1.68 4.58
CA ALA A 67 -2.58 -3.12 4.71
C ALA A 67 -1.72 -3.78 5.79
N ASP A 68 -0.48 -3.33 5.98
CA ASP A 68 0.49 -3.99 6.85
C ASP A 68 0.82 -3.11 8.08
N TYR A 69 1.23 -1.87 7.85
CA TYR A 69 1.74 -1.01 8.91
C TYR A 69 0.66 -0.57 9.89
N VAL A 70 -0.47 -0.05 9.41
CA VAL A 70 -1.56 0.42 10.29
C VAL A 70 -2.10 -0.72 11.17
N PRO A 71 -2.42 -1.92 10.64
CA PRO A 71 -2.84 -3.04 11.46
C PRO A 71 -1.80 -3.48 12.49
N ALA A 72 -0.52 -3.55 12.11
CA ALA A 72 0.56 -3.88 13.04
C ALA A 72 0.70 -2.84 14.15
N LEU A 73 0.59 -1.55 13.81
CA LEU A 73 0.62 -0.44 14.75
C LEU A 73 -0.57 -0.53 15.72
N THR A 74 -1.79 -0.68 15.21
CA THR A 74 -3.01 -0.82 16.04
C THR A 74 -2.93 -2.05 16.95
N ALA A 75 -2.38 -3.17 16.49
CA ALA A 75 -2.17 -4.35 17.35
C ALA A 75 -1.17 -4.07 18.48
N SER A 76 -0.13 -3.27 18.22
CA SER A 76 0.88 -2.90 19.21
C SER A 76 0.38 -1.85 20.22
N THR A 77 -0.48 -0.91 19.80
CA THR A 77 -0.95 0.22 20.61
C THR A 77 -2.39 0.08 21.09
N GLY A 78 -3.14 -0.93 20.65
CA GLY A 78 -4.55 -1.14 21.03
C GLY A 78 -4.77 -1.37 22.54
N LYS A 79 -3.74 -1.81 23.26
CA LYS A 79 -3.76 -1.86 24.74
C LYS A 79 -3.73 -0.47 25.38
N LEU A 80 -3.12 0.52 24.72
CA LEU A 80 -3.11 1.91 25.17
C LEU A 80 -4.47 2.59 24.96
N SER A 81 -5.13 2.32 23.82
CA SER A 81 -6.45 2.92 23.54
C SER A 81 -7.56 2.39 24.44
N SER A 82 -7.47 1.13 24.90
CA SER A 82 -8.41 0.57 25.88
C SER A 82 -8.30 1.25 27.25
N ALA A 83 -7.11 1.71 27.63
CA ALA A 83 -6.91 2.43 28.90
C ALA A 83 -7.42 3.88 28.83
N VAL A 84 -7.40 4.51 27.65
CA VAL A 84 -7.89 5.88 27.46
C VAL A 84 -9.43 5.96 27.54
N LEU A 85 -10.15 4.92 27.10
CA LEU A 85 -11.62 4.90 27.20
C LEU A 85 -12.15 4.59 28.61
N GLU A 86 -11.32 4.03 29.51
CA GLU A 86 -11.69 3.82 30.92
C GLU A 86 -11.31 5.01 31.83
N GLY A 87 -10.58 6.01 31.31
CA GLY A 87 -10.08 7.15 32.09
C GLY A 87 -10.97 8.40 32.13
N GLU A 88 -11.99 8.50 31.28
CA GLU A 88 -12.78 9.74 31.12
C GLU A 88 -14.03 9.80 32.02
N SER A 89 -13.92 9.35 33.29
CA SER A 89 -14.99 9.55 34.28
C SER A 89 -14.52 9.92 35.70
N ALA A 90 -13.24 10.23 35.92
CA ALA A 90 -12.78 10.63 37.26
C ALA A 90 -12.00 11.96 37.24
N GLY A 91 -12.75 13.02 37.55
CA GLY A 91 -12.34 14.26 38.22
C GLY A 91 -10.87 14.71 38.15
N LEU A 92 -10.68 15.87 37.52
CA LEU A 92 -9.50 16.71 37.67
C LEU A 92 -9.31 17.12 39.14
N GLY A 93 -8.39 16.46 39.83
CA GLY A 93 -7.79 16.85 41.10
C GLY A 93 -6.27 16.87 40.98
N ALA A 94 -5.64 17.91 41.52
CA ALA A 94 -4.27 18.31 41.27
C ALA A 94 -3.17 17.30 41.67
N GLY A 95 -2.15 17.18 40.80
CA GLY A 95 -0.73 17.08 41.18
C GLY A 95 -0.15 15.71 41.54
N THR A 96 0.45 15.01 40.57
CA THR A 96 1.71 14.21 40.70
C THR A 96 2.11 13.65 39.31
N PRO A 97 3.42 13.42 39.03
CA PRO A 97 3.88 13.10 37.68
C PRO A 97 3.46 11.69 37.26
N THR A 98 2.64 11.61 36.24
CA THR A 98 1.99 10.39 35.71
C THR A 98 3.02 9.43 35.08
N PRO A 99 2.88 8.10 35.22
CA PRO A 99 3.74 7.06 34.60
C PRO A 99 3.85 7.12 33.06
N GLU A 100 3.03 7.94 32.41
CA GLU A 100 2.98 8.14 30.95
C GLU A 100 4.30 8.68 30.37
N THR A 101 5.05 9.47 31.15
CA THR A 101 6.34 10.01 30.67
C THR A 101 7.43 8.94 30.53
N LYS A 102 7.36 7.84 31.30
CA LYS A 102 8.34 6.75 31.17
C LYS A 102 8.09 5.91 29.92
N LEU A 103 6.83 5.60 29.62
CA LEU A 103 6.46 4.78 28.47
C LEU A 103 6.74 5.47 27.13
N PHE A 104 6.56 6.79 27.05
CA PHE A 104 6.94 7.56 25.85
C PHE A 104 8.45 7.56 25.60
N VAL A 105 9.25 7.65 26.67
CA VAL A 105 10.72 7.61 26.57
C VAL A 105 11.19 6.22 26.15
N ASP A 106 10.58 5.15 26.65
CA ASP A 106 10.90 3.77 26.28
C ASP A 106 10.55 3.47 24.80
N PHE A 107 9.46 4.04 24.28
CA PHE A 107 9.12 3.92 22.86
C PHE A 107 10.14 4.65 21.97
N LEU A 108 10.47 5.91 22.29
CA LEU A 108 11.42 6.69 21.50
C LEU A 108 12.82 6.07 21.50
N THR A 109 13.26 5.53 22.63
CA THR A 109 14.55 4.84 22.75
C THR A 109 14.58 3.54 21.96
N THR A 110 13.49 2.78 21.93
CA THR A 110 13.39 1.53 21.16
C THR A 110 13.37 1.80 19.65
N VAL A 111 12.67 2.84 19.20
CA VAL A 111 12.57 3.20 17.77
C VAL A 111 13.90 3.74 17.21
N THR A 112 14.71 4.38 18.06
CA THR A 112 15.98 5.00 17.63
C THR A 112 17.18 4.04 17.71
N GLN A 113 17.01 2.83 18.24
CA GLN A 113 18.10 1.85 18.43
C GLN A 113 18.45 0.98 17.21
N SER A 114 17.98 1.29 16.01
CA SER A 114 18.56 0.70 14.80
C SER A 114 19.91 1.35 14.47
N LYS A 115 20.93 0.96 15.25
CA LYS A 115 22.34 1.30 15.00
C LYS A 115 22.72 0.88 13.57
N PRO A 116 23.22 1.79 12.70
CA PRO A 116 23.81 1.38 11.44
C PRO A 116 25.06 0.53 11.74
N LYS A 117 25.10 -0.70 11.24
CA LYS A 117 26.32 -1.53 11.27
C LYS A 117 27.38 -0.81 10.43
N SER A 118 28.46 -0.37 11.07
CA SER A 118 29.64 0.13 10.38
C SER A 118 30.33 -1.03 9.68
N GLU A 119 30.38 -0.96 8.35
CA GLU A 119 31.15 -1.84 7.47
C GLU A 119 32.62 -1.41 7.51
N LYS A 120 33.42 -2.00 8.41
CA LYS A 120 34.86 -1.73 8.47
C LYS A 120 35.68 -2.91 8.97
N ASP A 121 35.46 -4.11 8.44
CA ASP A 121 36.35 -5.27 8.64
C ASP A 121 36.28 -6.24 7.44
N ALA A 122 36.46 -5.74 6.21
CA ALA A 122 36.50 -6.57 5.00
C ALA A 122 37.91 -6.79 4.42
N TYR A 123 38.97 -6.30 5.08
CA TYR A 123 40.36 -6.53 4.65
C TYR A 123 41.30 -6.64 5.86
N ASN A 124 41.36 -7.83 6.46
CA ASN A 124 42.55 -8.37 7.12
C ASN A 124 42.69 -9.83 6.75
#